data_AF-A0A7W1W8S3-F1
#
_entry.id   AF-A0A7W1W8S3-F1
#
_cell.length_a   1.000
_cell.length_b   1.000
_cell.length_c   1.000
_cell.angle_alpha   90.00
_cell.angle_beta   90.00
_cell.angle_gamma   90.00
#
_symmetry.space_group_name_H-M   'P 1'
#
loop_
_entity.id
_entity.type
_entity.pdbx_description
1 polymer ?
#
loop_
_entity_poly.entity_id
_entity_poly.type
_entity_poly.pdbx_seq_one_letter_code
_entity_poly.pdbx_strand_id
1 'polypeptide(L)'
;MTDEKVSYRRKDIIKILADLNVMVVSLDRIGSYYSECKSIEEYHALSSNFLDEWKILPKLANARKILDSAFSYELGDDDMDELEREFQDLQYWSMKNPKPLKKGKSR
;
A
#
# COMPACT_ATOMS: atom_id res chain seq x y z
N MET A 1 -10.98 22.21 12.59
CA MET A 1 -11.23 22.33 11.14
C MET A 1 -10.19 21.48 10.46
N THR A 2 -10.58 20.37 9.86
CA THR A 2 -9.70 19.62 8.96
C THR A 2 -9.42 20.50 7.76
N ASP A 3 -8.14 20.70 7.43
CA ASP A 3 -7.78 21.45 6.23
C ASP A 3 -8.31 20.69 5.01
N GLU A 4 -9.03 21.37 4.11
CA GLU A 4 -9.60 20.73 2.91
C GLU A 4 -8.50 20.19 1.98
N LYS A 5 -7.25 20.65 2.17
CA LYS A 5 -6.11 20.35 1.30
C LYS A 5 -4.87 20.04 2.14
N VAL A 6 -4.22 18.93 1.79
CA VAL A 6 -2.85 18.64 2.22
C VAL A 6 -1.86 19.08 1.15
N SER A 7 -0.66 19.50 1.56
CA SER A 7 0.40 19.95 0.66
C SER A 7 1.68 19.17 0.87
N TYR A 8 2.40 18.91 -0.22
CA TYR A 8 3.63 18.13 -0.21
C TYR A 8 4.69 18.80 -1.06
N ARG A 9 5.96 18.56 -0.73
CA ARG A 9 7.06 18.96 -1.60
C ARG A 9 7.00 18.15 -2.89
N ARG A 10 7.00 18.86 -4.03
CA ARG A 10 6.95 18.24 -5.38
C ARG A 10 7.95 17.09 -5.54
N LYS A 11 9.19 17.24 -5.06
CA LYS A 11 10.23 16.21 -5.16
C LYS A 11 9.87 14.91 -4.44
N ASP A 12 9.17 15.01 -3.31
CA ASP A 12 8.80 13.84 -2.50
C ASP A 12 7.66 13.09 -3.19
N ILE A 13 6.69 13.81 -3.76
CA ILE A 13 5.62 13.23 -4.57
C ILE A 13 6.17 12.57 -5.85
N ILE A 14 7.09 13.22 -6.56
CA ILE A 14 7.72 12.61 -7.75
C ILE A 14 8.43 11.30 -7.38
N LYS A 15 9.11 11.26 -6.23
CA LYS A 15 9.76 10.04 -5.74
C LYS A 15 8.75 8.92 -5.49
N ILE A 16 7.64 9.23 -4.81
CA ILE A 16 6.55 8.27 -4.57
C ILE A 16 5.98 7.75 -5.89
N LEU A 17 5.67 8.65 -6.83
CA LEU A 17 5.10 8.29 -8.13
C LEU A 17 6.05 7.43 -8.95
N ALA A 18 7.36 7.69 -8.90
CA ALA A 18 8.35 6.85 -9.56
C ALA A 18 8.38 5.44 -8.96
N ASP A 19 8.37 5.31 -7.63
CA ASP A 19 8.32 4.01 -6.95
C ASP A 19 7.01 3.26 -7.27
N LEU A 20 5.86 3.94 -7.26
CA LEU A 20 4.57 3.36 -7.65
C LEU A 20 4.54 2.91 -9.11
N ASN A 21 5.15 3.68 -10.01
CA ASN A 21 5.22 3.31 -11.42
C ASN A 21 6.04 2.03 -11.63
N VAL A 22 7.16 1.88 -10.94
CA VAL A 22 7.94 0.63 -10.95
C VAL A 22 7.07 -0.53 -10.46
N MET A 23 6.32 -0.36 -9.37
CA MET A 23 5.42 -1.39 -8.85
C MET A 23 4.35 -1.80 -9.86
N VAL A 24 3.57 -0.83 -10.36
CA VAL A 24 2.43 -1.09 -11.25
C VAL A 24 2.89 -1.75 -12.55
N VAL A 25 3.89 -1.17 -13.23
CA VAL A 25 4.38 -1.71 -14.51
C VAL A 25 5.00 -3.09 -14.34
N SER A 26 5.73 -3.34 -13.25
CA SER A 26 6.36 -4.64 -13.03
C SER A 26 5.33 -5.71 -12.67
N LEU A 27 4.34 -5.38 -11.82
CA LEU A 27 3.26 -6.31 -11.47
C LEU A 27 2.39 -6.68 -12.68
N ASP A 28 2.10 -5.72 -13.57
CA ASP A 28 1.39 -5.97 -14.82
C ASP A 28 2.16 -6.94 -15.74
N ARG A 29 3.48 -6.75 -15.85
CA ARG A 29 4.35 -7.64 -16.63
C ARG A 29 4.45 -9.04 -16.01
N ILE A 30 4.62 -9.14 -14.69
CA ILE A 30 4.64 -10.41 -13.98
C ILE A 30 3.31 -11.14 -14.15
N GLY A 31 2.19 -10.43 -14.00
CA GLY A 31 0.85 -10.97 -14.22
C GLY A 31 0.63 -11.46 -15.66
N SER A 32 1.12 -10.73 -16.64
CA SER A 32 1.07 -11.14 -18.05
C SER A 32 1.89 -12.40 -18.34
N TYR A 33 3.01 -12.57 -17.63
CA TYR A 33 3.87 -13.75 -17.72
C TYR A 33 3.29 -15.00 -17.05
N TYR A 34 2.13 -14.89 -16.37
CA TYR A 34 1.48 -16.02 -15.69
C TYR A 34 1.25 -17.22 -16.63
N SER A 35 0.82 -16.97 -17.86
CA SER A 35 0.54 -18.03 -18.85
C SER A 35 1.81 -18.74 -19.36
N GLU A 36 2.99 -18.14 -19.19
CA GLU A 36 4.28 -18.70 -19.58
C GLU A 36 4.98 -19.45 -18.44
N CYS A 37 4.49 -19.31 -17.21
CA CYS A 37 5.00 -20.05 -16.05
C CYS A 37 4.63 -21.53 -16.15
N LYS A 38 5.58 -22.41 -15.80
CA LYS A 38 5.38 -23.87 -15.79
C LYS A 38 4.51 -24.33 -14.63
N SER A 39 4.45 -23.53 -13.56
CA SER A 39 3.62 -23.82 -12.39
C SER A 39 3.24 -22.55 -11.63
N ILE A 40 2.26 -22.70 -10.72
CA ILE A 40 1.85 -21.61 -9.82
C ILE A 40 2.96 -21.23 -8.84
N GLU A 41 3.80 -22.18 -8.44
CA GLU A 41 4.94 -21.97 -7.56
C GLU A 41 6.01 -21.10 -8.23
N GLU A 42 6.27 -21.29 -9.53
CA GLU A 42 7.17 -20.43 -10.30
C GLU A 42 6.66 -18.99 -10.33
N TYR A 43 5.36 -18.80 -10.60
CA TYR A 43 4.73 -17.48 -10.58
C TYR A 43 4.80 -16.82 -9.19
N HIS A 44 4.55 -17.58 -8.11
CA HIS A 44 4.68 -17.09 -6.74
C HIS A 44 6.12 -16.72 -6.39
N ALA A 45 7.11 -17.49 -6.86
CA ALA A 45 8.52 -17.19 -6.66
C ALA A 45 8.93 -15.91 -7.40
N LEU A 46 8.53 -15.74 -8.66
CA LEU A 46 8.75 -14.50 -9.43
C LEU A 46 8.16 -13.27 -8.72
N SER A 47 6.92 -13.40 -8.24
CA SER A 47 6.24 -12.31 -7.53
C SER A 47 6.93 -11.97 -6.20
N SER A 48 7.30 -12.99 -5.40
CA SER A 48 8.00 -12.80 -4.13
C SER A 48 9.39 -12.20 -4.32
N ASN A 49 10.16 -12.70 -5.28
CA ASN A 49 11.49 -12.17 -5.62
C ASN A 49 11.41 -10.70 -6.06
N PHE A 50 10.40 -10.33 -6.85
CA PHE A 50 10.19 -8.93 -7.20
C PHE A 50 9.97 -8.08 -5.93
N LEU A 51 9.09 -8.49 -5.02
CA LEU A 51 8.83 -7.75 -3.78
C LEU A 51 10.11 -7.57 -2.93
N ASP A 52 10.91 -8.63 -2.80
CA ASP A 52 12.07 -8.68 -1.90
C ASP A 52 13.34 -8.06 -2.50
N GLU A 53 13.68 -8.40 -3.74
CA GLU A 53 14.91 -7.95 -4.41
C GLU A 53 14.78 -6.48 -4.83
N TRP A 54 13.61 -6.05 -5.28
CA TRP A 54 13.37 -4.66 -5.69
C TRP A 54 12.97 -3.74 -4.53
N LYS A 55 12.96 -4.27 -3.30
CA LYS A 55 12.67 -3.53 -2.07
C LYS A 55 11.33 -2.81 -2.14
N ILE A 56 10.30 -3.49 -2.63
CA ILE A 56 8.95 -2.92 -2.81
C ILE A 56 8.31 -2.56 -1.48
N LEU A 57 8.40 -3.44 -0.47
CA LEU A 57 7.83 -3.17 0.85
C LEU A 57 8.47 -1.95 1.54
N PRO A 58 9.82 -1.80 1.57
CA PRO A 58 10.44 -0.56 2.04
C PRO A 58 10.02 0.70 1.27
N LYS A 59 9.84 0.62 -0.06
CA LYS A 59 9.38 1.76 -0.88
C LYS A 59 7.96 2.18 -0.48
N LEU A 60 7.05 1.23 -0.29
CA LEU A 60 5.68 1.49 0.18
C LEU A 60 5.68 2.11 1.59
N ALA A 61 6.49 1.58 2.52
CA ALA A 61 6.62 2.15 3.86
C ALA A 61 7.15 3.59 3.83
N ASN A 62 8.14 3.87 2.98
CA ASN A 62 8.66 5.22 2.80
C ASN A 62 7.62 6.16 2.15
N ALA A 63 6.85 5.68 1.18
CA ALA A 63 5.77 6.45 0.57
C ALA A 63 4.69 6.81 1.59
N ARG A 64 4.24 5.83 2.38
CA ARG A 64 3.31 6.03 3.49
C ARG A 64 3.84 7.09 4.46
N LYS A 65 5.07 6.95 4.96
CA LYS A 65 5.70 7.93 5.86
C LYS A 65 5.68 9.37 5.31
N ILE A 66 5.99 9.55 4.03
CA ILE A 66 5.99 10.88 3.41
C ILE A 66 4.57 11.45 3.32
N LEU A 67 3.60 10.63 2.92
CA LEU A 67 2.20 11.06 2.80
C LEU A 67 1.60 11.39 4.18
N ASP A 68 1.95 10.62 5.20
CA ASP A 68 1.46 10.80 6.57
C ASP A 68 1.93 12.10 7.20
N SER A 69 3.11 12.58 6.80
CA SER A 69 3.74 13.77 7.39
C SER A 69 2.95 15.08 7.19
N ALA A 70 1.91 15.07 6.37
CA ALA A 70 1.03 16.22 6.16
C ALA A 70 -0.23 16.21 7.05
N PHE A 71 -0.42 15.16 7.86
CA PHE A 71 -1.57 14.99 8.74
C PHE A 71 -1.18 15.22 10.20
N SER A 72 -2.17 15.56 11.03
CA SER A 72 -1.93 15.85 12.44
C SER A 72 -1.69 14.58 13.27
N TYR A 73 -0.69 14.65 14.15
CA TYR A 73 -0.42 13.66 15.19
C TYR A 73 -0.97 14.10 16.56
N GLU A 74 -1.72 15.20 16.62
CA GLU A 74 -2.39 15.62 17.85
C GLU A 74 -3.53 14.66 18.19
N LEU A 75 -3.52 14.16 19.43
CA LEU A 75 -4.54 13.24 19.92
C LEU A 75 -5.81 14.01 20.29
N GLY A 76 -6.96 13.48 19.85
CA GLY A 76 -8.27 13.96 20.28
C GLY A 76 -8.72 13.37 21.62
N ASP A 77 -9.96 13.66 22.01
CA ASP A 77 -10.57 13.16 23.26
C ASP A 77 -10.70 11.62 23.33
N ASP A 78 -10.58 10.93 22.20
CA ASP A 78 -10.62 9.48 22.07
C ASP A 78 -9.24 8.83 21.90
N ASP A 79 -8.17 9.58 22.21
CA ASP A 79 -6.78 9.08 22.23
C ASP A 79 -6.27 8.59 20.86
N MET A 80 -6.85 9.10 19.76
CA MET A 80 -6.45 8.78 18.39
C MET A 80 -5.96 10.02 17.64
N ASP A 81 -4.96 9.85 16.78
CA ASP A 81 -4.57 10.88 15.81
C ASP A 81 -5.57 10.99 14.63
N GLU A 82 -5.31 11.93 13.72
CA GLU A 82 -6.19 12.17 12.56
C GLU A 82 -6.32 10.92 11.66
N LEU A 83 -5.20 10.27 11.32
CA LEU A 83 -5.21 9.14 10.40
C LEU A 83 -5.68 7.86 11.09
N GLU A 84 -5.34 7.64 12.36
CA GLU A 84 -5.85 6.51 13.15
C GLU A 84 -7.37 6.50 13.18
N ARG A 85 -7.97 7.67 13.40
CA ARG A 85 -9.43 7.87 13.40
C ARG A 85 -10.05 7.58 12.04
N GLU A 86 -9.47 8.09 10.96
CA GLU A 86 -9.94 7.81 9.60
C GLU A 86 -9.77 6.32 9.22
N PHE A 87 -8.80 5.64 9.83
CA PHE A 87 -8.43 4.27 9.49
C PHE A 87 -9.02 3.21 10.42
N GLN A 88 -9.86 3.61 11.38
CA GLN A 88 -10.40 2.72 12.43
C GLN A 88 -11.14 1.50 11.86
N ASP A 89 -11.78 1.64 10.70
CA ASP A 89 -12.55 0.59 10.05
C ASP A 89 -11.74 -0.22 9.01
N LEU A 90 -10.46 0.11 8.81
CA LEU A 90 -9.61 -0.63 7.89
C LEU A 90 -9.32 -2.04 8.42
N GLN A 91 -9.30 -2.98 7.49
CA GLN A 91 -9.06 -4.38 7.80
C GLN A 91 -7.67 -4.79 7.35
N TYR A 92 -6.93 -5.36 8.28
CA TYR A 92 -5.56 -5.79 8.05
C TYR A 92 -5.49 -7.30 7.94
N TRP A 93 -4.58 -7.77 7.09
CA TRP A 93 -4.20 -9.17 7.05
C TRP A 93 -3.66 -9.59 8.42
N SER A 94 -4.03 -10.79 8.87
CA SER A 94 -3.43 -11.43 10.03
C SER A 94 -3.44 -12.94 9.86
N MET A 95 -2.66 -13.67 10.65
CA MET A 95 -2.71 -15.14 10.66
C MET A 95 -4.12 -15.69 10.94
N LYS A 96 -4.94 -14.94 11.70
CA LYS A 96 -6.33 -15.30 11.97
C LYS A 96 -7.25 -15.02 10.78
N ASN A 97 -6.95 -14.00 9.98
CA ASN A 97 -7.71 -13.56 8.82
C ASN A 97 -6.81 -13.44 7.57
N PRO A 98 -6.36 -14.57 6.99
CA PRO A 98 -5.37 -14.55 5.92
C PRO A 98 -5.94 -14.20 4.55
N LYS A 99 -7.28 -14.11 4.43
CA LYS A 99 -8.00 -13.77 3.19
C LYS A 99 -8.74 -12.44 3.39
N PRO A 100 -8.87 -11.61 2.34
CA PRO A 100 -9.71 -10.42 2.41
C PRO A 100 -11.14 -10.81 2.79
N LEU A 101 -11.80 -10.00 3.64
CA LEU A 101 -13.20 -10.25 3.93
C LEU A 101 -14.01 -10.11 2.64
N LYS A 102 -14.91 -11.07 2.40
CA LYS A 102 -15.84 -10.98 1.27
C LYS A 102 -16.69 -9.74 1.51
N LYS A 103 -16.60 -8.73 0.63
CA LYS A 103 -17.60 -7.65 0.61
C LYS A 103 -18.97 -8.33 0.50
N GLY A 104 -19.83 -8.12 1.50
CA GLY A 104 -21.21 -8.58 1.43
C GLY A 104 -21.81 -8.06 0.13
N LYS A 105 -22.48 -8.92 -0.65
CA LYS A 105 -23.26 -8.46 -1.81
C LYS A 105 -24.19 -7.35 -1.31
N SER A 106 -23.95 -6.10 -1.71
CA SER A 106 -24.96 -5.07 -1.59
C SER A 106 -26.18 -5.61 -2.34
N ARG A 107 -27.27 -5.85 -1.59
CA ARG A 107 -28.57 -6.24 -2.14
C ARG A 107 -29.29 -5.01 -2.61
#